data_AF-A0A1J7BA77-F1
#
_entry.id   AF-A0A1J7BA77-F1
#
_cell.length_a   1.000
_cell.length_b   1.000
_cell.length_c   1.000
_cell.angle_alpha   90.00
_cell.angle_beta   90.00
_cell.angle_gamma   90.00
#
_symmetry.space_group_name_H-M   'P 1'
#
loop_
_entity.id
_entity.type
_entity.pdbx_description
1 polymer ?
#
loop_
_entity_poly.entity_id
_entity_poly.type
_entity_poly.pdbx_seq_one_letter_code
_entity_poly.pdbx_strand_id
1 'polypeptide(L)'
;MELASYAAHAVRLVNGEDAAAPAASASSPRGRLRAVFEAAADGRAEEAAARLNTLLRDFPVTPQLTDHRSPGAWHLHLADPAAGRSAQEAAVAAMGLAVFVTERGIGRLGVCAAAGCRDVYLDTSSNGSRRYCSDRCATRANVAAYRARRRSASASSPSAPSDSASISPADSREGRGQ
;
A
#
# COMPACT_ATOMS: atom_id res chain seq x y z
N MET A 1 -24.40 -2.13 5.88
CA MET A 1 -22.97 -2.10 5.50
C MET A 1 -22.69 -0.69 5.01
N GLU A 2 -21.75 0.06 5.60
CA GLU A 2 -21.36 1.35 5.03
C GLU A 2 -20.67 1.14 3.68
N LEU A 3 -20.81 2.10 2.76
CA LEU A 3 -20.19 2.06 1.42
C LEU A 3 -18.67 1.87 1.49
N ALA A 4 -18.02 2.39 2.55
CA ALA A 4 -16.61 2.16 2.84
C ALA A 4 -16.24 0.67 2.99
N SER A 5 -17.17 -0.17 3.44
CA SER A 5 -16.95 -1.61 3.62
C SER A 5 -16.88 -2.36 2.28
N TYR A 6 -17.64 -1.91 1.27
CA TYR A 6 -17.59 -2.46 -0.09
C TYR A 6 -16.29 -2.10 -0.79
N ALA A 7 -15.83 -0.86 -0.65
CA ALA A 7 -14.53 -0.46 -1.17
C ALA A 7 -13.38 -1.24 -0.50
N ALA A 8 -13.46 -1.45 0.82
CA ALA A 8 -12.50 -2.28 1.55
C ALA A 8 -12.53 -3.76 1.10
N HIS A 9 -13.69 -4.28 0.68
CA HIS A 9 -13.79 -5.61 0.09
C HIS A 9 -12.98 -5.71 -1.21
N ALA A 10 -13.02 -4.69 -2.08
CA ALA A 10 -12.20 -4.66 -3.29
C ALA A 10 -10.70 -4.77 -2.99
N VAL A 11 -10.20 -4.07 -1.96
CA VAL A 11 -8.80 -4.18 -1.53
C VAL A 11 -8.47 -5.60 -1.05
N ARG A 12 -9.34 -6.22 -0.23
CA ARG A 12 -9.13 -7.61 0.22
C ARG A 12 -9.11 -8.59 -0.94
N LEU A 13 -10.03 -8.45 -1.89
CA LEU A 13 -10.12 -9.28 -3.09
C LEU A 13 -8.85 -9.14 -3.96
N VAL A 14 -8.37 -7.92 -4.16
CA VAL A 14 -7.16 -7.66 -4.97
C VAL A 14 -5.88 -8.14 -4.29
N ASN A 15 -5.75 -7.90 -2.99
CA ASN A 15 -4.56 -8.28 -2.23
C ASN A 15 -4.52 -9.80 -2.03
N GLY A 16 -5.67 -10.45 -1.79
CA GLY A 16 -5.83 -11.89 -1.65
C GLY A 16 -5.02 -12.49 -0.48
N GLU A 17 -5.62 -13.40 0.27
CA GLU A 17 -5.05 -13.94 1.51
C GLU A 17 -3.93 -14.96 1.30
N ASP A 18 -3.75 -15.47 0.07
CA ASP A 18 -2.67 -16.38 -0.29
C ASP A 18 -1.58 -15.69 -1.11
N ALA A 19 -0.50 -15.29 -0.43
CA ALA A 19 0.74 -14.85 -1.06
C ALA A 19 1.39 -15.93 -1.95
N ALA A 20 0.91 -17.18 -1.88
CA ALA A 20 1.38 -18.33 -2.65
C ALA A 20 0.52 -18.68 -3.89
N ALA A 21 -0.64 -18.03 -4.07
CA ALA A 21 -1.43 -18.25 -5.29
C ALA A 21 -0.69 -17.63 -6.50
N PRO A 22 -0.68 -18.31 -7.67
CA PRO A 22 -0.13 -17.72 -8.88
C PRO A 22 -0.82 -16.38 -9.14
N ALA A 23 -0.06 -15.41 -9.65
CA ALA A 23 -0.59 -14.09 -9.98
C ALA A 23 -1.90 -14.26 -10.77
N ALA A 24 -2.99 -13.71 -10.24
CA ALA A 24 -4.30 -13.85 -10.86
C ALA A 24 -4.19 -13.41 -12.33
N SER A 25 -4.74 -14.23 -13.24
CA SER A 25 -4.73 -13.91 -14.67
C SER A 25 -5.24 -12.50 -14.90
N ALA A 26 -4.63 -11.77 -15.86
CA ALA A 26 -5.01 -10.39 -16.18
C ALA A 26 -6.51 -10.26 -16.52
N SER A 27 -7.11 -11.30 -17.10
CA SER A 27 -8.54 -11.33 -17.45
C SER A 27 -9.45 -11.71 -16.27
N SER A 28 -8.91 -12.24 -15.17
CA SER A 28 -9.70 -12.56 -13.98
C SER A 28 -10.26 -11.28 -13.34
N PRO A 29 -11.40 -11.35 -12.62
CA PRO A 29 -11.94 -10.16 -11.94
C PRO A 29 -10.93 -9.50 -11.00
N ARG A 30 -10.14 -10.30 -10.29
CA ARG A 30 -9.06 -9.83 -9.42
C ARG A 30 -7.97 -9.08 -10.20
N GLY A 31 -7.51 -9.64 -11.33
CA GLY A 31 -6.51 -9.01 -12.20
C GLY A 31 -7.01 -7.70 -12.82
N ARG A 32 -8.28 -7.68 -13.24
CA ARG A 32 -8.93 -6.48 -13.79
C ARG A 32 -9.11 -5.38 -12.75
N LEU A 33 -9.51 -5.72 -11.52
CA LEU A 33 -9.59 -4.76 -10.40
C LEU A 33 -8.20 -4.20 -10.07
N ARG A 34 -7.17 -5.04 -10.02
CA ARG A 34 -5.78 -4.60 -9.83
C ARG A 34 -5.35 -3.58 -10.89
N ALA A 35 -5.68 -3.81 -12.15
CA ALA A 35 -5.36 -2.88 -13.24
C ALA A 35 -6.00 -1.49 -13.06
N VAL A 36 -7.13 -1.38 -12.35
CA VAL A 36 -7.71 -0.07 -11.97
C VAL A 36 -6.80 0.67 -11.00
N PHE A 37 -6.31 -0.01 -9.95
CA PHE A 37 -5.40 0.58 -8.97
C PHE A 37 -4.06 0.96 -9.58
N GLU A 38 -3.50 0.12 -10.44
CA GLU A 38 -2.23 0.40 -11.14
C GLU A 38 -2.37 1.60 -12.08
N ALA A 39 -3.46 1.69 -12.85
CA ALA A 39 -3.74 2.85 -13.68
C ALA A 39 -3.89 4.15 -12.86
N ALA A 40 -4.59 4.09 -11.72
CA ALA A 40 -4.71 5.24 -10.83
C ALA A 40 -3.37 5.66 -10.21
N ALA A 41 -2.57 4.68 -9.75
CA ALA A 41 -1.26 4.93 -9.15
C ALA A 41 -0.26 5.55 -10.14
N ASP A 42 -0.37 5.21 -11.43
CA ASP A 42 0.44 5.77 -12.51
C ASP A 42 -0.07 7.14 -13.00
N GLY A 43 -1.10 7.71 -12.37
CA GLY A 43 -1.69 8.99 -12.77
C GLY A 43 -2.58 8.92 -14.02
N ARG A 44 -2.90 7.72 -14.51
CA ARG A 44 -3.75 7.49 -15.69
C ARG A 44 -5.23 7.43 -15.29
N ALA A 45 -5.74 8.54 -14.75
CA ALA A 45 -7.08 8.66 -14.18
C ALA A 45 -8.20 8.22 -15.14
N GLU A 46 -8.16 8.68 -16.40
CA GLU A 46 -9.18 8.34 -17.41
C GLU A 46 -9.21 6.84 -17.71
N GLU A 47 -8.04 6.22 -17.81
CA GLU A 47 -7.93 4.79 -18.04
C GLU A 47 -8.44 3.97 -16.84
N ALA A 48 -8.11 4.39 -15.62
CA ALA A 48 -8.61 3.76 -14.42
C ALA A 48 -10.15 3.82 -14.35
N ALA A 49 -10.74 4.98 -14.68
CA ALA A 49 -12.19 5.15 -14.75
C ALA A 49 -12.82 4.27 -15.85
N ALA A 50 -12.21 4.22 -17.04
CA ALA A 50 -12.68 3.38 -18.13
C ALA A 50 -12.66 1.88 -17.76
N ARG A 51 -11.60 1.41 -17.11
CA ARG A 51 -11.47 0.03 -16.62
C ARG A 51 -12.52 -0.29 -15.55
N LEU A 52 -12.74 0.62 -14.61
CA LEU A 52 -13.77 0.47 -13.59
C LEU A 52 -15.17 0.41 -14.20
N ASN A 53 -15.46 1.28 -15.17
CA ASN A 53 -16.73 1.26 -15.89
C ASN A 53 -16.96 -0.05 -16.66
N THR A 54 -15.90 -0.64 -17.23
CA THR A 54 -16.00 -1.97 -17.86
C THR A 54 -16.30 -3.06 -16.84
N LEU A 55 -15.71 -3.01 -15.64
CA LEU A 55 -16.07 -3.93 -14.55
C LEU A 55 -17.53 -3.79 -14.14
N LEU A 56 -18.04 -2.55 -14.00
CA LEU A 56 -19.44 -2.30 -13.65
C LEU A 56 -20.42 -2.82 -14.70
N ARG A 57 -20.06 -2.77 -15.98
CA ARG A 57 -20.87 -3.31 -17.08
C ARG A 57 -20.85 -4.84 -17.11
N ASP A 58 -19.69 -5.44 -16.92
CA ASP A 58 -19.52 -6.89 -16.99
C ASP A 58 -20.06 -7.61 -15.75
N PHE A 59 -20.11 -6.91 -14.61
CA PHE A 59 -20.60 -7.42 -13.33
C PHE A 59 -21.72 -6.51 -12.79
N PRO A 60 -22.89 -6.47 -13.44
CA PRO A 60 -24.00 -5.64 -13.00
C PRO A 60 -24.50 -6.08 -11.63
N VAL A 61 -24.95 -5.12 -10.83
CA VAL A 61 -25.55 -5.37 -9.52
C VAL A 61 -27.06 -5.27 -9.60
N THR A 62 -27.77 -6.09 -8.81
CA THR A 62 -29.20 -5.93 -8.56
C THR A 62 -29.39 -5.62 -7.06
N PRO A 63 -29.47 -4.34 -6.67
CA PRO A 63 -29.49 -3.97 -5.27
C PRO A 63 -30.75 -4.47 -4.56
N GLN A 64 -30.58 -5.10 -3.39
CA GLN A 64 -31.69 -5.59 -2.55
C GLN A 64 -31.50 -5.15 -1.10
N LEU A 65 -32.58 -4.73 -0.45
CA LEU A 65 -32.56 -4.40 0.97
C LEU A 65 -32.82 -5.66 1.80
N THR A 66 -31.94 -5.97 2.75
CA THR A 66 -32.02 -7.18 3.57
C THR A 66 -31.47 -6.93 4.98
N ASP A 67 -31.96 -7.68 5.98
CA ASP A 67 -31.50 -7.65 7.36
C ASP A 67 -30.93 -9.01 7.82
N HIS A 68 -30.55 -9.89 6.88
CA HIS A 68 -30.16 -11.28 7.14
C HIS A 68 -28.93 -11.48 8.07
N ARG A 69 -28.23 -10.42 8.46
CA ARG A 69 -27.09 -10.49 9.40
C ARG A 69 -27.55 -10.55 10.85
N SER A 70 -28.57 -9.76 11.17
CA SER A 70 -29.21 -9.71 12.47
C SER A 70 -30.52 -8.91 12.32
N PRO A 71 -31.60 -9.31 13.00
CA PRO A 71 -32.89 -8.63 12.88
C PRO A 71 -32.77 -7.11 13.02
N GLY A 72 -33.31 -6.36 12.06
CA GLY A 72 -33.27 -4.89 12.05
C GLY A 72 -31.96 -4.26 11.57
N ALA A 73 -30.90 -5.03 11.29
CA ALA A 73 -29.66 -4.53 10.69
C ALA A 73 -29.75 -4.47 9.17
N TRP A 74 -30.62 -3.58 8.68
CA TRP A 74 -30.85 -3.36 7.26
C TRP A 74 -29.56 -2.97 6.53
N HIS A 75 -29.32 -3.63 5.40
CA HIS A 75 -28.19 -3.33 4.52
C HIS A 75 -28.52 -3.67 3.08
N LEU A 76 -27.83 -2.99 2.16
CA LEU A 76 -27.99 -3.18 0.73
C LEU A 76 -27.12 -4.35 0.26
N HIS A 77 -27.70 -5.44 -0.20
CA HIS A 77 -26.99 -6.52 -0.88
C HIS A 77 -26.82 -6.15 -2.37
N LEU A 78 -25.59 -6.16 -2.89
CA LEU A 78 -25.24 -5.64 -4.21
C LEU A 78 -24.89 -6.76 -5.22
N ALA A 79 -25.46 -7.95 -5.07
CA ALA A 79 -25.14 -9.09 -5.92
C ALA A 79 -26.41 -9.73 -6.48
N ASP A 80 -26.35 -10.11 -7.75
CA ASP A 80 -27.35 -11.00 -8.36
C ASP A 80 -27.25 -12.38 -7.69
N PRO A 81 -28.32 -12.88 -7.04
CA PRO A 81 -28.33 -14.21 -6.42
C PRO A 81 -28.06 -15.35 -7.41
N ALA A 82 -28.33 -15.15 -8.71
CA ALA A 82 -28.07 -16.14 -9.76
C ALA A 82 -26.61 -16.15 -10.25
N ALA A 83 -25.82 -15.13 -9.91
CA ALA A 83 -24.42 -15.04 -10.31
C ALA A 83 -23.53 -15.96 -9.47
N GLY A 84 -22.50 -16.56 -10.09
CA GLY A 84 -21.49 -17.32 -9.36
C GLY A 84 -20.69 -16.44 -8.38
N ARG A 85 -20.17 -17.03 -7.30
CA ARG A 85 -19.46 -16.32 -6.20
C ARG A 85 -18.44 -15.29 -6.69
N SER A 86 -17.58 -15.66 -7.63
CA SER A 86 -16.53 -14.76 -8.15
C SER A 86 -17.10 -13.54 -8.86
N ALA A 87 -18.22 -13.69 -9.58
CA ALA A 87 -18.92 -12.57 -10.22
C ALA A 87 -19.60 -11.68 -9.19
N GLN A 88 -20.19 -12.26 -8.13
CA GLN A 88 -20.78 -11.50 -7.02
C GLN A 88 -19.72 -10.65 -6.30
N GLU A 89 -18.56 -11.23 -5.96
CA GLU A 89 -17.45 -10.53 -5.33
C GLU A 89 -16.92 -9.39 -6.23
N ALA A 90 -16.79 -9.64 -7.53
CA ALA A 90 -16.39 -8.63 -8.50
C ALA A 90 -17.38 -7.47 -8.60
N ALA A 91 -18.68 -7.77 -8.64
CA ALA A 91 -19.75 -6.77 -8.73
C ALA A 91 -19.75 -5.86 -7.49
N VAL A 92 -19.67 -6.47 -6.30
CA VAL A 92 -19.60 -5.77 -5.01
C VAL A 92 -18.34 -4.92 -4.91
N ALA A 93 -17.19 -5.46 -5.30
CA ALA A 93 -15.92 -4.74 -5.30
C ALA A 93 -15.92 -3.54 -6.26
N ALA A 94 -16.39 -3.74 -7.49
CA ALA A 94 -16.48 -2.68 -8.50
C ALA A 94 -17.41 -1.56 -8.04
N MET A 95 -18.59 -1.91 -7.50
CA MET A 95 -19.54 -0.92 -6.98
C MET A 95 -18.96 -0.15 -5.79
N GLY A 96 -18.30 -0.84 -4.85
CA GLY A 96 -17.62 -0.21 -3.73
C GLY A 96 -16.54 0.79 -4.16
N LEU A 97 -15.73 0.42 -5.16
CA LEU A 97 -14.73 1.33 -5.73
C LEU A 97 -15.37 2.52 -6.43
N ALA A 98 -16.45 2.32 -7.19
CA ALA A 98 -17.14 3.40 -7.88
C ALA A 98 -17.61 4.48 -6.91
N VAL A 99 -18.27 4.06 -5.83
CA VAL A 99 -18.73 4.99 -4.79
C VAL A 99 -17.54 5.69 -4.12
N PHE A 100 -16.52 4.93 -3.72
CA PHE A 100 -15.33 5.52 -3.12
C PHE A 100 -14.69 6.58 -4.03
N VAL A 101 -14.58 6.31 -5.33
CA VAL A 101 -14.03 7.26 -6.32
C VAL A 101 -14.91 8.50 -6.44
N THR A 102 -16.24 8.38 -6.40
CA THR A 102 -17.14 9.55 -6.43
C THR A 102 -17.02 10.44 -5.20
N GLU A 103 -16.71 9.87 -4.04
CA GLU A 103 -16.58 10.62 -2.77
C GLU A 103 -15.18 11.20 -2.57
N ARG A 104 -14.14 10.49 -3.01
CA ARG A 104 -12.73 10.75 -2.62
C ARG A 104 -11.85 11.13 -3.80
N GLY A 105 -12.28 10.85 -5.03
CA GLY A 105 -11.50 11.02 -6.25
C GLY A 105 -10.65 9.79 -6.58
N ILE A 106 -10.41 9.57 -7.87
CA ILE A 106 -9.71 8.37 -8.37
C ILE A 106 -8.23 8.29 -7.97
N GLY A 107 -7.59 9.44 -7.75
CA GLY A 107 -6.21 9.52 -7.26
C GLY A 107 -6.01 9.02 -5.82
N ARG A 108 -7.08 8.54 -5.16
CA ARG A 108 -7.04 7.90 -3.84
C ARG A 108 -6.90 6.38 -3.91
N LEU A 109 -6.89 5.81 -5.10
CA LEU A 109 -6.54 4.41 -5.31
C LEU A 109 -5.02 4.32 -5.50
N GLY A 110 -4.34 3.46 -4.75
CA GLY A 110 -2.88 3.37 -4.80
C GLY A 110 -2.31 1.96 -4.74
N VAL A 111 -1.05 1.84 -5.14
CA VAL A 111 -0.21 0.65 -4.99
C VAL A 111 0.86 0.95 -3.92
N CYS A 112 1.10 0.00 -3.02
CA CYS A 112 1.99 0.18 -1.88
C CYS A 112 3.41 0.56 -2.31
N ALA A 113 3.94 1.65 -1.75
CA ALA A 113 5.28 2.14 -2.04
C ALA A 113 6.40 1.36 -1.33
N ALA A 114 6.07 0.37 -0.48
CA ALA A 114 7.09 -0.41 0.22
C ALA A 114 7.80 -1.36 -0.75
N ALA A 115 9.13 -1.37 -0.74
CA ALA A 115 9.93 -2.27 -1.57
C ALA A 115 9.46 -3.73 -1.45
N GLY A 116 9.25 -4.37 -2.61
CA GLY A 116 8.79 -5.75 -2.74
C GLY A 116 7.31 -5.99 -2.42
N CYS A 117 6.54 -4.97 -2.02
CA CYS A 117 5.10 -5.07 -1.81
C CYS A 117 4.35 -4.64 -3.08
N ARG A 118 3.34 -5.41 -3.48
CA ARG A 118 2.48 -5.09 -4.64
C ARG A 118 1.02 -4.92 -4.23
N ASP A 119 0.74 -4.81 -2.94
CA ASP A 119 -0.62 -4.66 -2.44
C ASP A 119 -1.18 -3.30 -2.82
N VAL A 120 -2.49 -3.24 -3.01
CA VAL A 120 -3.23 -2.01 -3.26
C VAL A 120 -3.82 -1.46 -1.97
N TYR A 121 -4.19 -0.18 -2.00
CA TYR A 121 -4.85 0.49 -0.87
C TYR A 121 -5.80 1.59 -1.32
N LEU A 122 -6.68 1.98 -0.39
CA LEU A 122 -7.52 3.17 -0.47
C LEU A 122 -6.96 4.24 0.46
N ASP A 123 -6.74 5.43 -0.07
CA ASP A 123 -6.34 6.58 0.71
C ASP A 123 -7.55 7.28 1.32
N THR A 124 -7.81 6.94 2.59
CA THR A 124 -8.84 7.55 3.42
C THR A 124 -8.30 8.70 4.28
N SER A 125 -7.04 9.09 4.12
CA SER A 125 -6.46 10.21 4.85
C SER A 125 -7.07 11.53 4.38
N SER A 126 -7.14 12.52 5.28
CA SER A 126 -7.70 13.84 4.97
C SER A 126 -6.92 14.58 3.89
N ASN A 127 -5.59 14.43 3.88
CA ASN A 127 -4.68 15.17 3.01
C ASN A 127 -4.14 14.36 1.82
N GLY A 128 -4.54 13.09 1.66
CA GLY A 128 -4.02 12.30 0.54
C GLY A 128 -2.59 11.80 0.70
N SER A 129 -2.14 11.60 1.94
CA SER A 129 -0.75 11.29 2.24
C SER A 129 -0.47 9.79 2.37
N ARG A 130 -1.48 8.92 2.25
CA ARG A 130 -1.25 7.48 2.42
C ARG A 130 -0.42 6.97 1.25
N ARG A 131 0.67 6.28 1.57
CA ARG A 131 1.61 5.67 0.60
C ARG A 131 1.76 4.16 0.74
N TYR A 132 1.23 3.58 1.81
CA TYR A 132 1.46 2.18 2.17
C TYR A 132 0.13 1.45 2.43
N CYS A 133 0.10 0.17 2.09
CA CYS A 133 -1.09 -0.68 2.30
C CYS A 133 -1.39 -0.90 3.78
N SER A 134 -0.38 -0.89 4.65
CA SER A 134 -0.49 -1.16 6.08
C SER A 134 0.59 -0.45 6.89
N ASP A 135 0.36 -0.35 8.21
CA ASP A 135 1.33 0.18 9.16
C ASP A 135 2.62 -0.66 9.21
N ARG A 136 2.51 -1.97 8.96
CA ARG A 136 3.67 -2.86 8.84
C ARG A 136 4.57 -2.45 7.66
N CYS A 137 3.98 -2.19 6.50
CA CYS A 137 4.72 -1.72 5.33
C CYS A 137 5.30 -0.32 5.55
N ALA A 138 4.55 0.59 6.18
CA ALA A 138 5.03 1.92 6.53
C ALA A 138 6.24 1.87 7.50
N THR A 139 6.14 1.07 8.56
CA THR A 139 7.21 0.89 9.55
C THR A 139 8.46 0.28 8.90
N ARG A 140 8.29 -0.75 8.07
CA ARG A 140 9.41 -1.38 7.34
C ARG A 140 10.14 -0.37 6.45
N ALA A 141 9.41 0.45 5.70
CA ALA A 141 10.00 1.49 4.85
C ALA A 141 10.75 2.55 5.68
N ASN A 142 10.16 3.01 6.79
CA ASN A 142 10.79 3.99 7.68
C ASN A 142 12.07 3.47 8.32
N VAL A 143 12.09 2.22 8.78
CA VAL A 143 13.29 1.58 9.35
C VAL A 143 14.39 1.44 8.30
N ALA A 144 14.04 1.03 7.07
CA ALA A 144 15.02 0.93 5.98
C ALA A 144 15.64 2.31 5.66
N ALA A 145 14.82 3.35 5.54
CA ALA A 145 15.27 4.72 5.29
C ALA A 145 16.13 5.27 6.44
N TYR A 146 15.77 4.98 7.69
CA TYR A 146 16.56 5.34 8.86
C TYR A 146 17.95 4.67 8.84
N ARG A 147 18.01 3.36 8.57
CA ARG A 147 19.27 2.61 8.48
C ARG A 147 20.15 3.12 7.34
N ALA A 148 19.57 3.48 6.19
CA ALA A 148 20.32 4.08 5.08
C ALA A 148 20.98 5.41 5.47
N ARG A 149 20.23 6.32 6.10
CA ARG A 149 20.76 7.60 6.60
C ARG A 149 21.89 7.42 7.61
N ARG A 150 21.77 6.46 8.54
CA ARG A 150 22.82 6.13 9.51
C ARG A 150 24.11 5.64 8.85
N ARG A 151 24.02 4.78 7.83
CA ARG A 151 25.20 4.30 7.08
C ARG A 151 25.89 5.42 6.30
N SER A 152 25.12 6.31 5.68
CA SER A 152 25.66 7.48 4.99
C SER A 152 26.37 8.42 5.98
N ALA A 153 25.78 8.67 7.15
CA ALA A 153 26.39 9.51 8.18
C ALA A 153 27.71 8.92 8.71
N SER A 154 27.80 7.60 8.92
CA SER A 154 29.05 6.95 9.34
C SER A 154 30.13 6.91 8.25
N ALA A 155 29.73 6.88 6.97
CA ALA A 155 30.66 6.91 5.84
C ALA A 155 31.17 8.33 5.54
N SER A 156 30.42 9.36 5.93
CA SER A 156 30.76 10.77 5.74
C SER A 156 31.52 11.40 6.92
N SER A 157 31.79 10.65 8.00
CA SER A 157 32.69 11.12 9.05
C SER A 157 34.13 11.13 8.51
N PRO A 158 34.82 12.29 8.47
CA PRO A 158 36.22 12.33 8.07
C PRO A 158 37.04 11.53 9.10
N SER A 159 37.79 10.53 8.62
CA SER A 159 38.78 9.83 9.43
C SER A 159 39.75 10.85 10.01
N ALA A 160 39.77 10.98 11.33
CA ALA A 160 40.71 11.85 12.03
C ALA A 160 42.16 11.48 11.64
N PRO A 161 43.05 12.46 11.39
CA PRO A 161 44.45 12.16 11.17
C PRO A 161 45.03 11.55 12.46
N SER A 162 45.61 10.35 12.34
CA SER A 162 46.33 9.70 13.43
C SER A 162 47.68 10.40 13.61
N ASP A 163 47.72 11.43 14.45
CA ASP A 163 48.99 11.99 14.94
C ASP A 163 49.56 11.08 16.03
N SER A 164 50.33 10.08 15.62
CA SER A 164 51.25 9.36 16.49
C SER A 164 52.63 10.02 16.40
N ALA A 165 52.81 11.15 17.08
CA ALA A 165 54.12 11.71 17.38
C ALA A 165 54.58 11.18 18.76
N SER A 166 55.52 10.24 18.71
CA SER A 166 56.19 9.64 19.87
C SER A 166 56.94 10.70 20.68
N ILE A 167 56.63 10.83 21.97
CA ILE A 167 57.45 11.56 22.94
C ILE A 167 58.50 10.57 23.48
N SER A 168 59.76 10.75 23.09
CA SER A 168 60.90 10.12 23.77
C SER A 168 61.30 10.92 25.01
N PRO A 169 61.68 10.28 26.13
CA PRO A 169 62.22 10.99 27.29
C PRO A 169 63.72 11.27 27.08
N ALA A 170 64.12 12.53 27.28
CA ALA A 170 65.51 12.93 27.33
C ALA A 170 66.10 12.66 28.73
N ASP A 171 67.20 11.91 28.73
CA ASP A 171 68.06 11.58 29.87
C ASP A 171 68.80 12.83 30.37
N SER A 172 68.80 13.08 31.68
CA SER A 172 69.53 14.18 32.31
C SER A 172 70.49 13.63 33.36
N ARG A 173 71.73 13.39 32.95
CA ARG A 173 72.89 13.21 33.83
C ARG A 173 74.14 13.88 33.26
N GLU A 174 74.35 15.13 33.64
CA GLU A 174 75.66 15.78 33.80
C GLU A 174 75.60 16.45 35.18
N GLY A 175 76.45 16.16 36.17
CA GLY A 175 77.90 16.03 36.07
C GLY A 175 78.54 17.32 36.60
N ARG A 176 78.36 17.62 37.89
CA ARG A 176 79.03 18.77 38.54
C ARG A 176 80.16 18.24 39.44
N GLY A 177 81.38 18.41 38.95
CA GLY A 177 82.60 18.33 39.73
C GLY A 177 83.04 19.71 40.19
N GLN A 178 83.82 19.69 41.27
CA GLN A 178 84.43 20.78 42.06
C GLN A 178 83.55 21.29 43.22
#